data_AF-A0A6B3I818-F1
#
_entry.id   AF-A0A6B3I818-F1
#
_cell.length_a   1.000
_cell.length_b   1.000
_cell.length_c   1.000
_cell.angle_alpha   90.00
_cell.angle_beta   90.00
_cell.angle_gamma   90.00
#
_symmetry.space_group_name_H-M   'P 1'
#
loop_
_entity.id
_entity.type
_entity.pdbx_description
1 polymer ?
#
loop_
_entity_poly.entity_id
_entity_poly.type
_entity_poly.pdbx_seq_one_letter_code
_entity_poly.pdbx_strand_id
1 'polypeptide(L)' 'LRQWNMRITSYADRLLNDLDGLDWPDAIKLQQRNWIGRSEGARVEFPVDSAGGITVFTTRQDTLFGATYMVLAPE' A
#
# COMPACT_ATOMS: atom_id res chain seq x y z
N LEU A 1 15.35 4.04 17.93
CA LEU A 1 15.65 5.48 18.11
C LEU A 1 14.44 6.28 17.66
N ARG A 2 13.99 7.29 18.41
CA ARG A 2 12.95 8.21 17.90
C ARG A 2 13.57 9.09 16.82
N GLN A 3 12.91 9.18 15.68
CA GLN A 3 13.37 9.94 14.52
C GLN A 3 12.22 10.83 14.04
N TRP A 4 12.58 11.98 13.44
CA TRP A 4 11.63 12.83 12.75
C TRP A 4 11.38 12.27 11.36
N ASN A 5 10.11 12.15 10.99
CA ASN A 5 9.69 11.66 9.68
C ASN A 5 8.80 12.70 9.01
N MET A 6 9.06 12.98 7.74
CA MET A 6 8.16 13.80 6.93
C MET A 6 7.00 12.94 6.43
N ARG A 7 5.77 13.45 6.50
CA ARG A 7 4.56 12.77 6.01
C ARG A 7 4.41 12.90 4.49
N ILE A 8 5.44 12.49 3.74
CA ILE A 8 5.43 12.58 2.27
C ILE A 8 4.32 11.72 1.64
N THR A 9 3.96 10.61 2.29
CA THR A 9 2.89 9.71 1.85
C THR A 9 1.52 10.38 1.76
N SER A 10 1.28 11.46 2.53
CA SER A 10 0.05 12.25 2.41
C SER A 10 -0.10 12.97 1.06
N TYR A 11 0.98 13.05 0.26
CA TYR A 11 0.99 13.65 -1.06
C TYR A 11 1.18 12.61 -2.19
N ALA A 12 1.15 11.31 -1.89
CA ALA A 12 1.46 10.26 -2.85
C ALA A 12 0.63 10.34 -4.15
N ASP A 13 -0.68 10.54 -4.04
CA ASP A 13 -1.56 10.65 -5.22
C ASP A 13 -1.22 11.87 -6.07
N ARG A 14 -0.98 13.02 -5.44
CA ARG A 14 -0.58 14.24 -6.15
C ARG A 14 0.77 14.05 -6.83
N LEU A 15 1.76 13.50 -6.11
CA LEU A 15 3.09 13.22 -6.67
C LEU A 15 3.01 12.29 -7.87
N LEU A 16 2.11 11.30 -7.85
CA LEU A 16 1.93 10.38 -8.96
C LEU A 16 1.25 11.04 -10.17
N ASN A 17 0.16 11.78 -9.94
CA ASN A 17 -0.62 12.43 -10.98
C ASN A 17 0.15 13.58 -11.66
N ASP A 18 0.91 14.35 -10.88
CA ASP A 18 1.63 15.51 -11.40
C ASP A 18 2.81 15.10 -12.32
N LEU A 19 3.26 13.83 -12.33
CA LEU A 19 4.34 13.35 -13.21
C LEU A 19 4.01 13.44 -14.71
N ASP A 20 2.73 13.34 -15.07
CA ASP A 20 2.30 13.29 -16.47
C ASP A 20 2.49 14.65 -17.16
N GLY A 21 2.40 15.75 -16.41
CA GLY A 21 2.60 17.12 -16.91
C GLY A 21 4.04 17.60 -16.94
N LEU A 22 5.01 16.82 -16.44
CA LEU A 22 6.42 17.23 -16.38
C LEU A 22 7.16 16.90 -17.68
N ASP A 23 7.99 17.83 -18.16
CA ASP A 23 8.92 17.59 -19.27
C ASP A 23 10.20 16.91 -18.77
N TRP A 24 10.07 15.67 -18.27
CA TRP A 24 11.16 14.85 -17.73
C TRP A 24 11.36 13.59 -18.57
N PRO A 25 12.57 13.01 -18.60
CA PRO A 25 12.81 11.72 -19.24
C PRO A 25 11.89 10.62 -18.69
N ASP A 26 11.33 9.80 -19.58
CA ASP A 26 10.40 8.73 -19.20
C ASP A 26 10.99 7.73 -18.20
N ALA A 27 12.30 7.50 -18.28
CA ALA A 27 13.00 6.63 -17.34
C ALA A 27 12.91 7.15 -15.89
N ILE A 28 12.98 8.48 -15.69
CA ILE A 28 12.87 9.11 -14.37
C ILE A 28 11.41 9.04 -13.89
N LYS A 29 10.44 9.34 -14.77
CA LYS A 29 9.02 9.21 -14.44
C LYS A 29 8.68 7.77 -14.02
N LEU A 30 9.18 6.77 -14.74
CA LEU A 30 8.97 5.36 -14.43
C LEU A 30 9.57 4.98 -13.07
N GLN A 31 10.78 5.44 -12.75
CA GLN A 31 11.39 5.21 -11.43
C GLN A 31 10.53 5.78 -10.31
N GLN A 32 10.01 7.00 -10.47
CA GLN A 32 9.13 7.65 -9.48
C GLN A 32 7.81 6.90 -9.32
N ARG A 33 7.15 6.51 -10.42
CA ARG A 33 5.90 5.72 -10.37
C ARG A 33 6.10 4.39 -9.62
N ASN A 34 7.19 3.69 -9.92
CA ASN A 34 7.51 2.42 -9.27
C ASN A 34 7.86 2.60 -7.78
N TRP A 35 8.56 3.68 -7.42
CA TRP A 35 8.89 4.00 -6.03
C TRP A 35 7.66 4.36 -5.20
N ILE A 36 6.73 5.15 -5.76
CA ILE A 36 5.46 5.49 -5.10
C ILE A 36 4.59 4.24 -4.94
N GLY A 37 4.56 3.35 -5.95
CA GLY A 37 4.04 1.99 -5.81
C GLY A 37 2.56 1.91 -5.42
N ARG A 38 1.70 2.78 -5.95
CA ARG A 38 0.27 2.77 -5.65
C ARG A 38 -0.34 1.42 -6.00
N SER A 39 -0.98 0.80 -5.03
CA SER A 39 -1.73 -0.45 -5.18
C SER A 39 -3.19 -0.24 -4.77
N GLU A 40 -4.11 -0.73 -5.59
CA GLU A 40 -5.53 -0.73 -5.30
C GLU A 40 -5.97 -2.13 -4.85
N GLY A 41 -6.78 -2.18 -3.80
CA GLY A 41 -7.16 -3.44 -3.19
C GLY A 41 -8.23 -3.26 -2.11
N ALA A 42 -8.53 -4.36 -1.44
CA ALA A 42 -9.52 -4.43 -0.38
C ALA A 42 -8.85 -4.59 0.98
N ARG A 43 -9.51 -4.06 2.02
CA ARG A 43 -9.24 -4.40 3.42
C ARG A 43 -10.30 -5.38 3.89
N VAL A 44 -9.87 -6.54 4.38
CA VAL A 44 -10.75 -7.60 4.88
C VAL A 44 -10.48 -7.78 6.37
N GLU A 45 -11.54 -7.79 7.16
CA GLU A 45 -11.47 -8.01 8.60
C GLU A 45 -11.76 -9.49 8.91
N PHE A 46 -10.79 -10.16 9.54
CA PHE A 46 -10.94 -11.53 10.02
C PHE A 46 -11.23 -11.51 11.51
N PRO A 47 -12.39 -12.01 11.96
CA PRO A 47 -12.73 -12.03 13.38
C PRO A 47 -11.80 -12.96 14.16
N VAL A 48 -11.36 -12.50 15.34
CA VAL A 48 -10.58 -13.29 16.30
C VAL A 48 -11.25 -13.17 17.66
N ASP A 49 -11.60 -14.31 18.26
CA ASP A 49 -12.48 -14.40 19.44
C ASP A 49 -12.03 -13.55 20.64
N SER A 50 -10.74 -13.20 20.75
CA SER A 50 -10.15 -12.60 21.95
C SER A 50 -9.41 -11.28 21.74
N ALA A 51 -9.30 -10.75 20.51
CA ALA A 51 -8.36 -9.65 20.22
C ALA A 51 -8.90 -8.50 19.36
N GLY A 52 -10.19 -8.52 18.97
CA GLY A 52 -10.67 -7.65 17.88
C GLY A 52 -10.19 -8.19 16.53
N GLY A 53 -10.95 -7.93 15.47
CA GLY A 53 -10.63 -8.48 14.15
C GLY A 53 -9.25 -8.07 13.63
N ILE A 54 -8.60 -8.94 12.88
CA ILE A 54 -7.36 -8.61 12.17
C ILE A 54 -7.70 -8.11 10.78
N THR A 55 -7.28 -6.89 10.45
CA THR A 55 -7.46 -6.31 9.12
C THR A 55 -6.28 -6.64 8.21
N VAL A 56 -6.56 -7.29 7.08
CA VAL A 56 -5.57 -7.63 6.04
C VAL A 56 -5.85 -6.86 4.77
N PHE A 57 -4.82 -6.36 4.10
CA PHE A 57 -4.92 -5.77 2.76
C PHE A 57 -4.62 -6.81 1.68
N THR A 58 -5.41 -6.84 0.61
CA THR A 58 -5.17 -7.69 -0.57
C THR A 58 -5.54 -6.98 -1.86
N THR A 59 -4.75 -7.18 -2.92
CA THR A 59 -5.11 -6.77 -4.29
C THR A 59 -5.92 -7.84 -5.03
N ARG A 60 -6.09 -9.03 -4.43
CA ARG A 60 -6.85 -10.18 -4.95
C ARG A 60 -7.95 -10.57 -3.97
N GLN A 61 -9.04 -9.82 -3.98
CA GLN A 61 -10.21 -10.09 -3.14
C GLN A 61 -11.00 -11.34 -3.58
N ASP A 62 -10.88 -11.71 -4.86
CA ASP A 62 -11.50 -12.89 -5.46
C ASP A 62 -10.99 -14.21 -4.84
N THR A 63 -9.76 -14.22 -4.33
CA THR A 63 -9.13 -15.41 -3.75
C THR A 63 -9.43 -15.59 -2.25
N LEU A 64 -10.31 -14.77 -1.67
CA LEU A 64 -10.55 -14.74 -0.22
C LEU A 64 -11.00 -16.10 0.33
N PHE A 65 -11.88 -16.80 -0.37
CA PHE A 65 -12.40 -18.11 0.04
C PHE A 65 -11.36 -19.24 -0.03
N GLY A 66 -10.21 -19.00 -0.67
CA GLY A 66 -9.08 -19.93 -0.70
C GLY A 66 -8.02 -19.68 0.38
N ALA A 67 -8.20 -18.68 1.25
CA ALA A 67 -7.23 -18.36 2.30
C ALA A 67 -7.25 -19.44 3.40
N THR A 68 -6.14 -20.17 3.55
CA THR A 68 -6.02 -21.28 4.51
C THR A 68 -5.35 -20.91 5.83
N TYR A 69 -4.61 -19.82 5.86
CA TYR A 69 -3.96 -19.27 7.07
C TYR A 69 -3.64 -17.79 6.86
N MET A 70 -3.29 -17.11 7.95
CA MET A 70 -2.82 -15.73 7.94
C MET A 70 -1.38 -15.68 8.44
N VAL A 71 -0.58 -14.76 7.91
CA VAL A 71 0.78 -14.48 8.37
C VAL A 71 0.83 -13.05 8.86
N LEU A 72 1.39 -12.85 10.05
CA LEU A 72 1.58 -11.53 10.65
C LEU A 72 3.06 -11.17 10.62
N ALA A 73 3.32 -9.88 10.45
CA ALA A 73 4.66 -9.35 10.58
C ALA A 73 5.09 -9.41 12.06
N PRO A 74 6.35 -9.77 12.39
CA PRO A 74 6.79 -9.95 13.79
C PRO A 74 6.94 -8.66 14.61
N GLU A 75 7.05 -7.52 13.94
CA GLU A 75 7.34 -6.21 14.54
C GLU A 75 6.21 -5.58 15.37
#